data_AF-A0A9E3AL46-F1
#
_entry.id   AF-A0A9E3AL46-F1
#
_cell.length_a   1.000
_cell.length_b   1.000
_cell.length_c   1.000
_cell.angle_alpha   90.00
_cell.angle_beta   90.00
_cell.angle_gamma   90.00
#
_symmetry.space_group_name_H-M   'P 1'
#
loop_
_entity.id
_entity.type
_entity.pdbx_description
1 polymer ?
#
loop_
_entity_poly.entity_id
_entity_poly.type
_entity_poly.pdbx_seq_one_letter_code
_entity_poly.pdbx_strand_id
1 'polypeptide(L)'
;MSQTELAKGLGITFQQVQKYEHGSNRVSASMLVRTAATLKTSVAALIGEDGTEPADPAVLAQLATAGAAELLKAFADTKSEALRDALVVLAGALAGREKASAAKSSRA
;
A
#
# COMPACT_ATOMS: atom_id res chain seq x y z
N MET A 1 -9.31 1.28 16.62
CA MET A 1 -9.90 0.16 17.38
C MET A 1 -8.83 -0.38 18.30
N SER A 2 -9.13 -0.56 19.58
CA SER A 2 -8.22 -1.18 20.56
C SER A 2 -8.27 -2.71 20.51
N GLN A 3 -7.25 -3.39 21.07
CA GLN A 3 -7.24 -4.84 21.22
C GLN A 3 -8.44 -5.35 22.05
N THR A 4 -8.89 -4.61 23.06
CA THR A 4 -10.07 -4.96 23.86
C THR A 4 -11.35 -4.90 23.03
N GLU A 5 -11.47 -3.91 22.14
CA GLU A 5 -12.59 -3.82 21.20
C GLU A 5 -12.55 -4.95 20.16
N LEU A 6 -11.36 -5.31 19.66
CA LEU A 6 -11.19 -6.46 18.78
C LEU A 6 -11.61 -7.77 19.46
N ALA A 7 -11.14 -8.00 20.68
CA ALA A 7 -11.49 -9.18 21.48
C ALA A 7 -13.01 -9.31 21.64
N LYS A 8 -13.68 -8.19 21.96
CA LYS A 8 -15.14 -8.12 22.05
C LYS A 8 -15.82 -8.42 20.71
N GLY A 9 -15.34 -7.85 19.61
CA GLY A 9 -15.86 -8.11 18.25
C GLY A 9 -15.67 -9.55 17.80
N LEU A 10 -14.63 -10.23 18.27
CA LEU A 10 -14.33 -11.63 17.97
C LEU A 10 -14.96 -12.62 18.95
N GLY A 11 -15.50 -12.15 20.07
CA GLY A 11 -16.01 -13.02 21.14
C GLY A 11 -14.92 -13.86 21.79
N ILE A 12 -13.70 -13.33 21.91
CA ILE A 12 -12.56 -13.97 22.57
C ILE A 12 -12.01 -13.08 23.68
N THR A 13 -11.12 -13.61 24.51
CA THR A 13 -10.51 -12.81 25.58
C THR A 13 -9.43 -11.87 25.03
N PHE A 14 -9.19 -10.76 25.74
CA PHE A 14 -8.08 -9.84 25.43
C PHE A 14 -6.73 -10.57 25.38
N GLN A 15 -6.48 -11.45 26.35
CA GLN A 15 -5.28 -12.28 26.37
C GLN A 15 -5.16 -13.19 25.14
N GLN A 16 -6.28 -13.68 24.59
CA GLN A 16 -6.23 -14.48 23.36
C GLN A 16 -5.84 -13.64 22.14
N VAL A 17 -6.33 -12.40 22.03
CA VAL A 17 -5.87 -11.46 21.00
C VAL A 17 -4.36 -11.23 21.14
N GLN A 18 -3.88 -10.98 22.37
CA GLN A 18 -2.44 -10.84 22.59
C GLN A 18 -1.67 -12.11 22.18
N LYS A 19 -2.18 -13.31 22.50
CA LYS A 19 -1.51 -14.56 22.09
C LYS A 19 -1.42 -14.71 20.56
N TYR A 20 -2.44 -14.26 19.83
CA TYR A 20 -2.41 -14.24 18.36
C TYR A 20 -1.40 -13.23 17.82
N GLU A 21 -1.36 -12.02 18.35
CA GLU A 21 -0.43 -10.98 17.90
C GLU A 21 1.04 -11.34 18.17
N HIS A 22 1.32 -11.97 19.31
CA HIS A 22 2.67 -12.42 19.66
C HIS A 22 3.02 -13.78 19.04
N GLY A 23 2.12 -14.38 18.24
CA GLY A 23 2.34 -15.67 17.58
C GLY A 23 2.44 -16.88 18.50
N SER A 24 2.21 -16.71 19.80
CA SER A 24 2.23 -17.81 20.78
C SER A 24 1.07 -18.80 20.58
N ASN A 25 -0.04 -18.34 19.99
CA ASN A 25 -1.12 -19.19 19.50
C ASN A 25 -1.31 -19.02 17.99
N ARG A 26 -1.50 -20.14 17.28
CA ARG A 26 -1.92 -20.11 15.87
C ARG A 26 -3.37 -19.65 15.74
N VAL A 27 -3.65 -18.91 14.69
CA VAL A 27 -5.01 -18.48 14.31
C VAL A 27 -5.56 -19.48 13.30
N SER A 28 -6.77 -19.99 13.51
CA SER A 28 -7.44 -20.83 12.50
C SER A 28 -7.88 -19.98 11.31
N ALA A 29 -8.04 -20.59 10.13
CA ALA A 29 -8.50 -19.88 8.93
C ALA A 29 -9.85 -19.17 9.15
N SER A 30 -10.80 -19.83 9.82
CA SER A 30 -12.10 -19.23 10.17
C SER A 30 -11.94 -18.00 11.08
N MET A 31 -11.04 -18.06 12.07
CA MET A 31 -10.75 -16.90 12.90
C MET A 31 -10.09 -15.77 12.13
N LEU A 32 -9.18 -16.08 11.22
CA LEU A 32 -8.50 -15.09 10.39
C LEU A 32 -9.51 -14.30 9.52
N VAL A 33 -10.48 -15.00 8.92
CA VAL A 33 -11.58 -14.38 8.16
C VAL A 33 -12.44 -13.47 9.04
N ARG A 34 -12.80 -13.92 10.25
CA ARG A 34 -13.55 -13.10 11.21
C ARG A 34 -12.78 -11.86 11.63
N THR A 35 -11.50 -11.99 11.91
CA THR A 35 -10.59 -10.89 12.26
C THR A 35 -10.52 -9.85 11.15
N ALA A 36 -10.37 -10.28 9.90
CA ALA A 36 -10.38 -9.37 8.75
C ALA A 36 -11.70 -8.59 8.64
N ALA A 37 -12.84 -9.28 8.80
CA ALA A 37 -14.16 -8.65 8.79
C ALA A 37 -14.34 -7.63 9.94
N THR A 38 -13.92 -7.96 11.16
CA THR A 38 -13.98 -7.04 12.31
C THR A 38 -13.09 -5.81 12.12
N LEU A 39 -11.91 -6.01 11.54
CA LEU A 39 -10.95 -4.94 11.21
C LEU A 39 -11.31 -4.15 9.94
N LYS A 40 -12.35 -4.57 9.20
CA LYS A 40 -12.73 -4.01 7.90
C LYS A 40 -11.56 -4.01 6.90
N THR A 41 -10.80 -5.10 6.88
CA THR A 41 -9.67 -5.33 5.97
C THR A 41 -9.82 -6.68 5.26
N SER A 42 -8.85 -7.06 4.42
CA SER A 42 -8.79 -8.36 3.77
C SER A 42 -7.95 -9.35 4.57
N VAL A 43 -8.18 -10.66 4.37
CA VAL A 43 -7.30 -11.69 4.93
C VAL A 43 -5.88 -11.56 4.38
N ALA A 44 -5.76 -11.23 3.09
CA ALA A 44 -4.48 -11.00 2.42
C ALA A 44 -3.66 -9.91 3.14
N ALA A 45 -4.28 -8.81 3.57
CA ALA A 45 -3.61 -7.74 4.29
C ALA A 45 -3.11 -8.18 5.68
N LEU A 46 -3.81 -9.11 6.35
CA LEU A 46 -3.38 -9.63 7.65
C LEU A 46 -2.17 -10.55 7.55
N ILE A 47 -1.95 -11.19 6.40
CA ILE A 47 -0.83 -12.11 6.16
C ILE A 47 0.27 -11.51 5.28
N GLY A 48 0.12 -10.25 4.86
CA GLY A 48 1.09 -9.56 4.00
C GLY A 48 1.08 -10.03 2.54
N GLU A 49 -0.04 -10.60 2.06
CA GLU A 49 -0.21 -11.06 0.68
C GLU A 49 -1.21 -10.22 -0.12
N ASP A 50 -1.55 -9.00 0.34
CA ASP A 50 -2.46 -8.09 -0.37
C ASP A 50 -1.85 -7.40 -1.60
N GLY A 51 -0.61 -7.75 -1.96
CA GLY A 51 0.13 -7.13 -3.07
C GLY A 51 0.63 -5.73 -2.72
N THR A 52 0.48 -5.31 -1.46
CA THR A 52 1.02 -4.06 -0.96
C THR A 52 2.42 -4.34 -0.44
N GLU A 53 3.44 -4.19 -1.29
CA GLU A 53 4.79 -4.08 -0.75
C GLU A 53 4.84 -2.87 0.21
N PRO A 54 5.53 -2.97 1.35
CA PRO A 54 5.73 -1.83 2.23
C PRO A 54 6.22 -0.65 1.39
N ALA A 55 5.44 0.43 1.36
CA ALA A 55 5.80 1.58 0.56
C ALA A 55 7.20 2.06 0.97
N ASP A 56 8.10 2.18 0.01
CA ASP A 56 9.47 2.65 0.24
C ASP A 56 9.41 3.96 1.04
N PRO A 57 10.04 4.04 2.23
CA PRO A 57 10.06 5.27 3.03
C PRO A 57 10.52 6.50 2.25
N ALA A 58 11.40 6.33 1.26
CA ALA A 58 11.84 7.42 0.39
C ALA A 58 10.72 7.92 -0.54
N VAL A 59 9.83 7.03 -1.01
CA VAL A 59 8.65 7.39 -1.81
C VAL A 59 7.62 8.09 -0.92
N LEU A 60 7.38 7.60 0.29
CA LEU A 60 6.48 8.25 1.25
C LEU A 60 6.95 9.66 1.61
N ALA A 61 8.26 9.85 1.83
CA ALA A 61 8.84 11.16 2.08
C ALA A 61 8.64 12.13 0.88
N GLN A 62 8.74 11.63 -0.35
CA GLN A 62 8.47 12.43 -1.55
C GLN A 62 7.00 12.87 -1.63
N LEU A 63 6.06 11.99 -1.25
CA LEU A 63 4.63 12.33 -1.21
C LEU A 63 4.26 13.36 -0.14
N ALA A 64 5.10 13.54 0.90
CA ALA A 64 4.94 14.60 1.88
C ALA A 64 5.31 16.00 1.34
N THR A 65 5.90 16.08 0.15
CA THR A 65 6.18 17.36 -0.52
C THR A 65 4.88 18.06 -0.90
N ALA A 66 4.75 19.35 -0.60
CA ALA A 66 3.57 20.13 -0.99
C ALA A 66 3.33 20.04 -2.50
N GLY A 67 2.12 19.69 -2.92
CA GLY A 67 1.76 19.51 -4.34
C GLY A 67 2.00 18.11 -4.91
N ALA A 68 2.70 17.21 -4.19
CA ALA A 68 3.01 15.87 -4.70
C ALA A 68 1.75 14.98 -4.79
N ALA A 69 0.86 15.05 -3.80
CA ALA A 69 -0.37 14.29 -3.80
C ALA A 69 -1.33 14.75 -4.92
N GLU A 70 -1.42 16.06 -5.15
CA GLU A 70 -2.22 16.65 -6.22
C GLU A 70 -1.71 16.22 -7.61
N LEU A 71 -0.38 16.23 -7.81
CA LEU A 71 0.23 15.76 -9.04
C LEU A 71 -0.02 14.27 -9.28
N LEU A 72 0.16 13.44 -8.25
CA LEU A 72 -0.10 11.99 -8.33
C LEU A 72 -1.57 11.71 -8.67
N LYS A 73 -2.51 12.43 -8.05
CA LYS A 73 -3.94 12.31 -8.33
C LYS A 73 -4.26 12.70 -9.78
N ALA A 74 -3.75 13.83 -10.26
CA ALA A 74 -3.94 14.26 -11.64
C ALA A 74 -3.37 13.24 -12.65
N PHE A 75 -2.20 12.66 -12.34
CA PHE A 75 -1.62 11.59 -13.13
C PHE A 75 -2.51 10.33 -13.16
N ALA A 76 -3.01 9.89 -12.01
CA ALA A 76 -3.87 8.71 -11.89
C ALA A 76 -5.22 8.88 -12.62
N ASP A 77 -5.80 10.07 -12.58
CA ASP A 77 -7.08 10.38 -13.24
C ASP A 77 -6.95 10.53 -14.77
N THR A 78 -5.72 10.65 -15.29
CA THR A 78 -5.46 10.79 -16.73
C THR A 78 -5.63 9.44 -17.44
N LYS A 79 -6.70 9.32 -18.24
CA LYS A 79 -7.04 8.08 -18.95
C LYS A 79 -6.16 7.78 -20.17
N SER A 80 -5.58 8.80 -20.79
CA SER A 80 -4.73 8.64 -21.97
C SER A 80 -3.30 8.32 -21.56
N GLU A 81 -2.79 7.17 -22.00
CA GLU A 81 -1.40 6.75 -21.76
C GLU A 81 -0.40 7.76 -22.31
N ALA A 82 -0.62 8.26 -23.53
CA ALA A 82 0.24 9.28 -24.14
C ALA A 82 0.30 10.59 -23.32
N LEU A 83 -0.80 10.98 -22.67
CA LEU A 83 -0.82 12.18 -21.82
C LEU A 83 -0.12 11.93 -20.48
N ARG A 84 -0.24 10.72 -19.92
CA ARG A 84 0.54 10.33 -18.72
C ARG A 84 2.04 10.36 -19.00
N ASP A 85 2.46 9.85 -20.15
CA ASP A 85 3.86 9.89 -20.56
C ASP A 85 4.36 11.33 -20.71
N ALA A 86 3.56 12.19 -21.35
CA ALA A 86 3.89 13.61 -21.49
C ALA A 86 4.07 14.31 -20.13
N LEU A 87 3.20 14.00 -19.14
CA LEU A 87 3.32 14.53 -17.78
C LEU A 87 4.63 14.09 -17.10
N VAL A 88 5.00 12.81 -17.25
CA VAL A 88 6.25 12.28 -16.67
C VAL A 88 7.47 12.93 -17.33
N VAL A 89 7.46 13.08 -18.66
CA VAL A 89 8.53 13.74 -19.40
C VAL A 89 8.67 15.21 -18.98
N LEU A 90 7.55 15.93 -18.86
CA LEU A 90 7.55 17.33 -18.42
C LEU A 90 8.08 17.47 -16.98
N ALA A 91 7.58 16.66 -16.04
CA ALA A 91 8.05 16.67 -14.67
C ALA A 91 9.55 16.32 -14.57
N GLY A 92 10.01 15.35 -15.37
CA GLY A 92 11.42 15.00 -15.48
C GLY A 92 12.28 16.14 -16.03
N ALA A 93 11.83 16.80 -17.09
CA ALA A 93 12.53 17.95 -17.67
C ALA A 93 12.64 19.11 -16.68
N LEU A 94 11.55 19.45 -15.97
CA LEU A 94 11.54 20.49 -14.93
C LEU A 94 12.45 20.14 -13.74
N ALA A 95 12.59 18.85 -13.42
CA ALA A 95 13.51 18.37 -12.40
C ALA A 95 14.97 18.27 -12.87
N GLY A 96 15.29 18.70 -14.10
CA GLY A 96 16.64 18.59 -14.69
C GLY A 96 17.08 17.15 -15.01
N ARG A 97 16.13 16.22 -15.09
CA ARG A 97 16.36 14.80 -15.42
C ARG A 97 16.11 14.60 -16.91
N GLU A 98 17.04 15.02 -17.77
CA GLU A 98 16.90 14.83 -19.21
C GLU A 98 17.17 13.37 -19.64
N LYS A 99 16.12 12.75 -20.21
CA LYS A 99 16.05 11.50 -21.01
C LYS A 99 17.04 10.36 -20.68
N ALA A 100 16.62 9.44 -19.81
CA ALA A 100 17.09 8.04 -19.82
C ALA A 100 16.17 7.07 -20.62
N SER A 101 15.21 7.58 -21.40
CA SER A 101 14.13 6.77 -22.01
C SER A 101 14.39 6.29 -23.45
N ALA A 102 15.61 6.41 -24.00
CA ALA A 102 15.89 6.00 -25.38
C ALA A 102 16.75 4.73 -25.54
N ALA A 103 17.19 4.06 -24.47
CA ALA A 103 18.24 3.04 -24.56
C ALA A 103 17.83 1.56 -24.34
N LYS A 104 16.53 1.21 -24.30
CA LYS A 104 16.10 -0.20 -24.09
C LYS A 104 15.36 -0.89 -25.24
N SER A 105 15.34 -0.31 -26.44
CA SER A 105 14.77 -1.00 -27.62
C SER A 105 15.65 -0.84 -28.87
N SER A 106 16.91 -1.28 -28.81
CA SER A 106 17.70 -1.64 -30.01
C SER A 106 19.04 -2.31 -29.62
N ARG A 107 19.00 -3.60 -29.31
CA ARG A 107 20.08 -4.56 -29.62
C ARG A 107 19.55 -5.99 -29.46
N ALA A 108 18.75 -6.39 -30.44
CA ALA A 108 18.85 -7.73 -31.00
C ALA A 108 19.82 -7.65 -32.18
#